data_AF-A0AA96G9A2-F1
#
_entry.id   AF-A0AA96G9A2-F1
#
_cell.length_a   1.000
_cell.length_b   1.000
_cell.length_c   1.000
_cell.angle_alpha   90.00
_cell.angle_beta   90.00
_cell.angle_gamma   90.00
#
_symmetry.space_group_name_H-M   'P 1'
#
loop_
_entity.id
_entity.type
_entity.pdbx_description
1 polymer ?
#
loop_
_entity_poly.entity_id
_entity_poly.type
_entity_poly.pdbx_seq_one_letter_code
_entity_poly.pdbx_strand_id
1 'polypeptide(L)'
;MWAIVVFLVTENGLLGLINKGEATDAQSRTETNCTIGMVKGEAKAECRVPIPNGCAVAQFPGYPEPWVDISKGGGTFCQFDEKQTDWKTTIVGSCQACTTEQCTGRFIVMFNCANNVPAANPGTPGQN
;
A
#
# COMPACT_ATOMS: atom_id res chain seq x y z
N MET A 1 52.47 18.40 54.48
CA MET A 1 51.32 19.27 54.85
C MET A 1 50.25 19.05 53.80
N TRP A 2 49.02 18.83 54.23
CA TRP A 2 47.94 18.15 53.50
C TRP A 2 47.31 18.98 52.38
N ALA A 3 46.88 18.33 51.30
CA ALA A 3 45.67 18.71 50.57
C ALA A 3 45.14 17.52 49.77
N ILE A 4 44.05 16.94 50.28
CA ILE A 4 43.17 16.01 49.57
C ILE A 4 42.46 16.81 48.48
N VAL A 5 42.63 16.42 47.21
CA VAL A 5 41.80 16.95 46.12
C VAL A 5 40.56 16.08 46.05
N VAL A 6 39.46 16.60 46.61
CA VAL A 6 38.12 16.04 46.52
C VAL A 6 37.60 16.23 45.09
N PHE A 7 37.16 15.13 44.48
CA PHE A 7 36.41 15.13 43.23
C PHE A 7 35.09 15.89 43.43
N LEU A 8 34.91 17.00 42.73
CA LEU A 8 33.60 17.61 42.52
C LEU A 8 33.06 17.14 41.17
N VAL A 9 32.05 16.29 41.24
CA VAL A 9 31.14 15.97 40.15
C VAL A 9 30.36 17.24 39.81
N THR A 10 30.41 17.66 38.55
CA THR A 10 29.43 18.62 38.00
C THR A 10 28.84 18.00 36.74
N GLU A 11 27.65 17.43 36.92
CA GLU A 11 26.70 17.18 35.85
C GLU A 11 26.26 18.52 35.26
N ASN A 12 26.25 18.65 33.94
CA ASN A 12 25.13 19.20 33.15
C ASN A 12 25.55 19.49 31.71
N GLY A 13 24.76 18.99 30.75
CA GLY A 13 24.68 19.57 29.40
C GLY A 13 24.94 18.62 28.23
N LEU A 14 24.28 17.46 28.19
CA LEU A 14 24.11 16.71 26.94
C LEU A 14 23.08 17.47 26.06
N LEU A 15 23.52 18.49 25.34
CA LEU A 15 22.74 19.13 24.26
C LEU A 15 22.80 18.23 23.03
N GLY A 16 21.99 17.18 23.03
CA GLY A 16 21.62 16.46 21.82
C GLY A 16 20.81 17.41 20.93
N LEU A 17 21.37 17.75 19.77
CA LEU A 17 20.64 18.31 18.64
C LEU A 17 19.60 17.29 18.20
N ILE A 18 18.41 17.36 18.78
CA ILE A 18 17.24 16.66 18.28
C ILE A 18 16.90 17.33 16.96
N ASN A 19 17.23 16.68 15.85
CA ASN A 19 16.59 16.98 14.57
C ASN A 19 15.09 16.89 14.84
N LYS A 20 14.42 18.04 14.89
CA LYS A 20 12.97 18.11 14.77
C LYS A 20 12.66 17.71 13.33
N GLY A 21 12.70 16.41 13.06
CA GLY A 21 12.03 15.86 11.90
C GLY A 21 10.59 16.30 12.05
N GLU A 22 10.15 17.21 11.19
CA GLU A 22 8.72 17.43 11.00
C GLU A 22 8.13 16.06 10.72
N ALA A 23 7.42 15.50 11.70
CA ALA A 23 6.57 14.37 11.46
C ALA A 23 5.51 14.87 10.49
N THR A 24 5.80 14.74 9.19
CA THR A 24 4.83 14.94 8.12
C THR A 24 3.63 14.11 8.52
N ASP A 25 2.48 14.78 8.68
CA ASP A 25 1.20 14.19 9.03
C ASP A 25 1.07 12.81 8.36
N ALA A 26 1.13 11.74 9.16
CA ALA A 26 1.31 10.39 8.66
C ALA A 26 0.03 9.96 7.97
N GLN A 27 -0.09 10.29 6.67
CA GLN A 27 -1.22 9.84 5.85
C GLN A 27 -1.32 8.33 5.95
N SER A 28 -2.43 7.85 6.52
CA SER A 28 -2.70 6.43 6.63
C SER A 28 -2.82 5.85 5.22
N ARG A 29 -1.95 4.90 4.90
CA ARG A 29 -1.93 4.19 3.62
C ARG A 29 -2.74 2.91 3.74
N THR A 30 -3.67 2.73 2.81
CA THR A 30 -4.55 1.55 2.77
C THR A 30 -4.42 0.86 1.43
N GLU A 31 -4.26 -0.46 1.45
CA GLU A 31 -4.32 -1.29 0.25
C GLU A 31 -5.75 -1.78 0.02
N THR A 32 -6.25 -1.65 -1.21
CA THR A 32 -7.43 -2.39 -1.64
C THR A 32 -7.12 -3.18 -2.91
N ASN A 33 -7.92 -4.21 -3.16
CA ASN A 33 -7.72 -5.07 -4.32
C ASN A 33 -9.03 -5.62 -4.87
N CYS A 34 -9.00 -6.04 -6.13
CA CYS A 34 -10.01 -6.93 -6.71
C CYS A 34 -9.32 -8.13 -7.38
N THR A 35 -10.00 -9.27 -7.39
CA THR A 35 -9.48 -10.53 -7.95
C THR A 35 -10.43 -11.09 -8.99
N ILE A 36 -9.87 -11.59 -10.08
CA ILE A 36 -10.53 -12.30 -11.17
C ILE A 36 -10.05 -13.74 -11.12
N GLY A 37 -10.98 -14.68 -11.21
CA GLY A 37 -10.71 -16.10 -11.49
C GLY A 37 -11.38 -16.46 -12.81
N MET A 38 -10.70 -17.22 -13.65
CA MET A 38 -11.20 -17.67 -14.95
C MET A 38 -10.81 -19.12 -15.22
N VAL A 39 -11.62 -19.81 -16.00
CA VAL A 39 -11.30 -21.14 -16.54
C VAL A 39 -10.87 -21.07 -18.00
N LYS A 40 -10.23 -22.13 -18.50
CA LYS A 40 -9.79 -22.21 -19.90
C LYS A 40 -10.89 -21.88 -20.90
N GLY A 41 -10.59 -21.00 -21.84
CA GLY A 41 -11.53 -20.57 -22.89
C GLY A 41 -12.57 -19.55 -22.42
N GLU A 42 -12.61 -19.22 -21.13
CA GLU A 42 -13.38 -18.07 -20.65
C GLU A 42 -12.84 -16.79 -21.31
N ALA A 43 -13.77 -15.93 -21.73
CA ALA A 43 -13.47 -14.71 -22.44
C ALA A 43 -12.85 -13.65 -21.53
N LYS A 44 -12.77 -12.40 -22.00
CA LYS A 44 -12.29 -11.27 -21.19
C LYS A 44 -13.14 -11.14 -19.91
N ALA A 45 -12.48 -11.00 -18.77
CA ALA A 45 -13.11 -10.71 -17.49
C ALA A 45 -12.57 -9.40 -16.91
N GLU A 46 -13.39 -8.73 -16.10
CA GLU A 46 -13.07 -7.43 -15.49
C GLU A 46 -13.48 -7.41 -14.03
N CYS A 47 -12.78 -6.63 -13.21
CA CYS A 47 -13.15 -6.33 -11.83
C CYS A 47 -12.92 -4.85 -11.51
N ARG A 48 -13.69 -4.34 -10.54
CA ARG A 48 -13.54 -2.98 -10.03
C ARG A 48 -12.81 -3.01 -8.70
N VAL A 49 -11.74 -2.24 -8.58
CA VAL A 49 -11.04 -2.04 -7.31
C VAL A 49 -11.85 -1.05 -6.48
N PRO A 50 -12.27 -1.40 -5.25
CA PRO A 50 -13.05 -0.49 -4.41
C PRO A 50 -12.19 0.66 -3.91
N ILE A 51 -12.68 1.88 -4.07
CA ILE A 51 -12.06 3.10 -3.53
C ILE A 51 -12.73 3.39 -2.17
N PRO A 52 -11.99 3.33 -1.04
CA PRO A 52 -12.58 3.65 0.25
C PRO A 52 -12.96 5.13 0.33
N ASN A 53 -14.01 5.45 1.10
CA ASN A 53 -14.47 6.83 1.26
C ASN A 53 -13.38 7.70 1.90
N GLY A 54 -13.19 8.91 1.39
CA GLY A 54 -12.19 9.86 1.90
C GLY A 54 -10.74 9.47 1.57
N CYS A 55 -10.54 8.56 0.61
CA CYS A 55 -9.23 8.15 0.12
C CYS A 55 -9.00 8.62 -1.31
N ALA A 56 -7.74 8.90 -1.62
CA ALA A 56 -7.26 9.12 -2.98
C ALA A 56 -6.20 8.07 -3.33
N VAL A 57 -6.08 7.72 -4.61
CA VAL A 57 -5.02 6.80 -5.07
C VAL A 57 -3.67 7.41 -4.71
N ALA A 58 -2.85 6.62 -4.03
CA ALA A 58 -1.50 7.02 -3.66
C ALA A 58 -0.61 7.02 -4.91
N GLN A 59 0.34 7.94 -4.94
CA GLN A 59 1.40 7.96 -5.95
C GLN A 59 2.67 7.32 -5.38
N PHE A 60 3.48 6.75 -6.26
CA PHE A 60 4.81 6.30 -5.88
C PHE A 60 5.69 7.53 -5.56
N PRO A 61 6.40 7.59 -4.42
CA PRO A 61 7.16 8.78 -4.05
C PRO A 61 8.15 9.23 -5.12
N GLY A 62 8.01 10.46 -5.60
CA GLY A 62 8.86 11.03 -6.66
C GLY A 62 8.39 10.74 -8.10
N TYR A 63 7.26 10.06 -8.26
CA TYR A 63 6.73 9.64 -9.57
C TYR A 63 5.24 10.02 -9.69
N PRO A 64 4.78 10.53 -10.85
CA PRO A 64 3.38 10.89 -11.04
C PRO A 64 2.45 9.68 -11.16
N GLU A 65 2.99 8.49 -11.42
CA GLU A 65 2.25 7.27 -11.62
C GLU A 65 1.53 6.79 -10.35
N PRO A 66 0.32 6.21 -10.49
CA PRO A 66 -0.38 5.63 -9.36
C PRO A 66 0.39 4.43 -8.82
N TRP A 67 0.41 4.29 -7.50
CA TRP A 67 1.02 3.14 -6.84
C TRP A 67 0.07 1.95 -6.93
N VAL A 68 0.34 1.11 -7.92
CA VAL A 68 -0.46 -0.08 -8.23
C VAL A 68 0.42 -1.30 -8.47
N ASP A 69 -0.16 -2.48 -8.32
CA ASP A 69 0.46 -3.74 -8.67
C ASP A 69 -0.56 -4.70 -9.30
N ILE A 70 -0.07 -5.64 -10.11
CA ILE A 70 -0.87 -6.68 -10.75
C ILE A 70 -0.18 -8.02 -10.56
N SER A 71 -0.82 -8.91 -9.81
CA SER A 71 -0.41 -10.31 -9.70
C SER A 71 -1.27 -11.17 -10.62
N LYS A 72 -0.68 -12.17 -11.28
CA LYS A 72 -1.42 -13.09 -12.17
C LYS A 72 -0.94 -14.52 -12.05
N GLY A 73 -1.86 -15.45 -12.26
CA GLY A 73 -1.61 -16.90 -12.32
C GLY A 73 -2.13 -17.48 -13.64
N GLY A 74 -1.41 -18.49 -14.16
CA GLY A 74 -1.80 -19.16 -15.40
C GLY A 74 -1.52 -18.37 -16.68
N GLY A 75 -2.07 -18.87 -17.79
CA GLY A 75 -1.91 -18.34 -19.14
C GLY A 75 -2.94 -17.27 -19.48
N THR A 76 -2.85 -16.12 -18.82
CA THR A 76 -3.62 -14.91 -19.15
C THR A 76 -2.72 -13.66 -19.12
N PHE A 77 -3.23 -12.59 -19.72
CA PHE A 77 -2.64 -11.25 -19.68
C PHE A 77 -3.63 -10.31 -18.97
N CYS A 78 -3.16 -9.61 -17.94
CA CYS A 78 -3.97 -8.73 -17.11
C CYS A 78 -3.38 -7.32 -17.08
N GLN A 79 -4.23 -6.31 -17.14
CA GLN A 79 -3.84 -4.89 -17.09
C GLN A 79 -4.99 -4.03 -16.52
N PHE A 80 -4.66 -2.85 -15.99
CA PHE A 80 -5.68 -1.84 -15.73
C PHE A 80 -6.25 -1.33 -17.06
N ASP A 81 -7.57 -1.18 -17.15
CA ASP A 81 -8.23 -0.64 -18.33
C ASP A 81 -8.09 0.90 -18.32
N GLU A 82 -7.15 1.42 -19.10
CA GLU A 82 -6.87 2.86 -19.20
C GLU A 82 -8.04 3.69 -19.73
N LYS A 83 -9.01 3.07 -20.42
CA LYS A 83 -10.17 3.79 -20.96
C LYS A 83 -11.26 3.93 -19.91
N GLN A 84 -11.40 2.94 -19.04
CA GLN A 84 -12.42 2.92 -17.99
C GLN A 84 -11.91 3.46 -16.64
N THR A 85 -10.60 3.44 -16.42
CA THR A 85 -9.98 3.86 -15.16
C THR A 85 -9.69 5.36 -15.18
N ASP A 86 -10.24 6.09 -14.20
CA ASP A 86 -10.01 7.53 -14.01
C ASP A 86 -9.17 7.86 -12.77
N TRP A 87 -8.77 6.84 -12.00
CA TRP A 87 -8.00 6.92 -10.75
C TRP A 87 -8.62 7.77 -9.63
N LYS A 88 -9.89 8.15 -9.78
CA LYS A 88 -10.61 9.02 -8.84
C LYS A 88 -11.89 8.38 -8.32
N THR A 89 -12.67 7.82 -9.24
CA THR A 89 -14.00 7.24 -8.96
C THR A 89 -14.09 5.79 -9.40
N THR A 90 -13.35 5.42 -10.44
CA THR A 90 -13.43 4.12 -11.07
C THR A 90 -12.03 3.61 -11.39
N ILE A 91 -11.74 2.40 -10.91
CA ILE A 91 -10.52 1.67 -11.23
C ILE A 91 -10.93 0.28 -11.69
N VAL A 92 -10.61 -0.06 -12.95
CA VAL A 92 -10.99 -1.32 -13.57
C VAL A 92 -9.75 -2.11 -13.92
N GLY A 93 -9.63 -3.31 -13.35
CA GLY A 93 -8.69 -4.33 -13.78
C GLY A 93 -9.36 -5.23 -14.82
N SER A 94 -8.62 -5.64 -15.85
CA SER A 94 -9.12 -6.55 -16.87
C SER A 94 -8.10 -7.63 -17.19
N CYS A 95 -8.58 -8.84 -17.45
CA CYS A 95 -7.77 -9.93 -17.95
C CYS A 95 -8.32 -10.44 -19.29
N GLN A 96 -7.42 -10.78 -20.20
CA GLN A 96 -7.75 -11.42 -21.47
C GLN A 96 -8.13 -12.88 -21.26
N ALA A 97 -8.59 -13.53 -22.34
CA ALA A 97 -9.02 -14.92 -22.31
C ALA A 97 -7.97 -15.85 -21.69
N CYS A 98 -8.44 -16.84 -20.93
CA CYS A 98 -7.59 -17.79 -20.23
C CYS A 98 -7.20 -18.96 -21.15
N THR A 99 -5.90 -19.25 -21.24
CA THR A 99 -5.35 -20.32 -22.09
C THR A 99 -4.97 -21.59 -21.33
N THR A 100 -4.84 -21.51 -20.00
CA THR A 100 -4.60 -22.66 -19.11
C THR A 100 -5.88 -23.11 -18.42
N GLU A 101 -5.86 -24.25 -17.74
CA GLU A 101 -7.04 -24.79 -17.01
C GLU A 101 -7.66 -23.78 -16.03
N GLN A 102 -6.80 -23.05 -15.32
CA GLN A 102 -7.18 -21.99 -14.39
C GLN A 102 -6.29 -20.77 -14.63
N CYS A 103 -6.88 -19.59 -14.56
CA CYS A 103 -6.17 -18.32 -14.56
C CYS A 103 -6.69 -17.43 -13.43
N THR A 104 -5.80 -16.59 -12.89
CA THR A 104 -6.16 -15.58 -11.90
C THR A 104 -5.50 -14.26 -12.21
N GLY A 105 -6.16 -13.17 -11.82
CA GLY A 105 -5.60 -11.82 -11.83
C GLY A 105 -5.99 -11.09 -10.56
N ARG A 106 -5.05 -10.46 -9.88
CA ARG A 106 -5.29 -9.63 -8.69
C ARG A 106 -4.72 -8.24 -8.95
N PHE A 107 -5.58 -7.24 -8.83
CA PHE A 107 -5.25 -5.84 -9.04
C PHE A 107 -5.21 -5.16 -7.68
N ILE A 108 -4.06 -4.57 -7.35
CA ILE A 108 -3.79 -3.99 -6.03
C ILE A 108 -3.55 -2.51 -6.23
N VAL A 109 -4.20 -1.68 -5.41
CA VAL A 109 -4.04 -0.22 -5.44
C VAL A 109 -3.82 0.29 -4.03
N MET A 110 -2.78 1.11 -3.89
CA MET A 110 -2.50 1.81 -2.65
C MET A 110 -3.26 3.14 -2.62
N PHE A 111 -3.84 3.48 -1.48
CA PHE A 111 -4.58 4.71 -1.26
C PHE A 111 -4.01 5.50 -0.09
N ASN A 112 -3.99 6.83 -0.21
CA ASN A 112 -3.76 7.76 0.89
C ASN A 112 -5.11 8.21 1.43
N CYS A 113 -5.34 7.99 2.71
CA CYS A 113 -6.62 8.26 3.34
C CYS A 113 -6.46 9.22 4.53
N ALA A 114 -7.43 10.12 4.69
CA ALA A 114 -7.44 11.04 5.82
C ALA A 114 -7.86 10.31 7.11
N ASN A 115 -6.87 9.91 7.94
CA ASN A 115 -6.91 9.51 9.36
C ASN A 115 -8.08 8.67 9.92
N ASN A 116 -8.96 8.09 9.10
CA ASN A 116 -10.17 7.38 9.53
C ASN A 116 -10.39 6.04 8.82
N VAL A 117 -9.35 5.44 8.24
CA VAL A 117 -9.49 4.10 7.68
C VAL A 117 -9.13 3.08 8.75
N PRO A 118 -10.06 2.19 9.14
CA PRO A 118 -9.74 1.08 10.03
C PRO A 118 -8.59 0.30 9.41
N ALA A 119 -7.57 0.00 10.20
CA ALA A 119 -6.47 -0.86 9.76
C ALA A 119 -7.04 -2.12 9.11
N ALA A 120 -6.55 -2.46 7.92
CA ALA A 120 -6.85 -3.73 7.28
C ALA A 120 -6.65 -4.83 8.33
N ASN A 121 -7.71 -5.59 8.58
CA ASN A 121 -7.74 -6.63 9.61
C ASN A 121 -6.51 -7.53 9.40
N PRO A 122 -5.53 -7.58 10.33
CA PRO A 122 -4.45 -8.53 10.20
C PRO A 122 -5.09 -9.90 10.30
N GLY A 123 -5.10 -10.64 9.20
CA GLY A 123 -5.58 -12.01 9.16
C GLY A 123 -5.00 -12.76 10.34
N THR A 124 -5.89 -13.30 11.17
CA THR A 124 -5.58 -14.11 12.33
C THR A 124 -4.53 -15.16 11.94
N PRO A 125 -3.33 -15.17 12.56
CA PRO A 125 -2.44 -16.31 12.43
C PRO A 125 -3.18 -17.55 12.93
N GLY A 126 -3.16 -18.61 12.13
CA GLY A 126 -3.91 -19.84 12.36
C GLY A 126 -3.81 -20.34 13.81
N GLN A 127 -4.97 -20.70 14.34
CA GLN A 127 -5.05 -21.59 15.50
C GLN A 127 -4.69 -23.01 15.02
N ASN A 128 -3.54 -23.51 15.47
CA ASN A 128 -3.32 -24.94 15.68
C ASN A 128 -3.59 -25.25 17.16
#